data_AF-K1QAK0-F1
#
_entry.id   AF-K1QAK0-F1
#
_cell.length_a   1.000
_cell.length_b   1.000
_cell.length_c   1.000
_cell.angle_alpha   90.00
_cell.angle_beta   90.00
_cell.angle_gamma   90.00
#
_symmetry.space_group_name_H-M   'P 1'
#
loop_
_entity.id
_entity.type
_entity.pdbx_description
1 polymer ?
#
loop_
_entity_poly.entity_id
_entity_poly.type
_entity_poly.pdbx_seq_one_letter_code
_entity_poly.pdbx_strand_id
1 'polypeptide(L)'
;MASVVSSSGDSCLTSNNCDPGKLCVNLHNTNPVCIPDISHDTCTAEPPTIRGTAINVTDRVVGSVLTYECLPGYNATGDNPNTTCRIDGSWSKANLTCDNGIDSCLADPNCFLPKDFTFDDSYNACYGDMYIKNSTYNPGKYVGIILCSPTRYHLFLSDDFYGMFYNIADGSGSGDDHCELIGGTTSTALESPDYDQSPDIQGYYRQEMNEPFNFGDIGYLGPSYNWFGTWIECGVTIPDDVYVH
;
A
#
# COMPACT_ATOMS: atom_id res chain seq x y z
N MET A 1 16.43 21.44 47.87
CA MET A 1 15.00 21.82 47.89
C MET A 1 14.92 23.31 47.68
N ALA A 2 14.67 23.78 46.46
CA ALA A 2 14.43 25.18 46.18
C ALA A 2 12.91 25.38 46.16
N SER A 3 12.41 26.13 47.13
CA SER A 3 10.99 26.43 47.28
C SER A 3 10.61 27.52 46.27
N VAL A 4 9.61 27.26 45.44
CA VAL A 4 8.95 28.30 44.62
C VAL A 4 8.12 29.13 45.58
N VAL A 5 8.57 30.33 45.90
CA VAL A 5 7.82 31.27 46.73
C VAL A 5 6.98 32.14 45.79
N SER A 6 5.68 31.88 45.74
CA SER A 6 4.71 32.78 45.14
C SER A 6 4.53 33.99 46.07
N SER A 7 5.34 35.03 45.88
CA SER A 7 5.17 36.31 46.57
C SER A 7 4.35 37.26 45.69
N SER A 8 3.15 37.60 46.17
CA SER A 8 2.32 38.66 45.61
C SER A 8 2.88 40.04 45.98
N GLY A 9 3.22 40.83 44.96
CA GLY A 9 3.67 42.24 45.03
C GLY A 9 5.16 42.37 44.72
N ASP A 10 5.63 43.18 43.76
CA ASP A 10 5.07 44.37 43.12
C ASP A 10 5.51 44.51 41.64
N SER A 11 4.68 45.19 40.83
CA SER A 11 4.87 45.64 39.42
C SER A 11 4.54 44.71 38.23
N CYS A 12 3.46 43.92 38.31
CA CYS A 12 2.45 43.92 37.23
C CYS A 12 1.38 44.96 37.67
N LEU A 13 1.04 45.95 36.86
CA LEU A 13 0.21 47.09 37.31
C LEU A 13 -1.20 46.62 37.73
N THR A 14 -1.47 46.71 39.04
CA THR A 14 -2.76 46.85 39.75
C THR A 14 -3.93 45.91 39.43
N SER A 15 -3.84 44.92 38.54
CA SER A 15 -4.97 44.01 38.29
C SER A 15 -4.65 42.70 37.55
N ASN A 16 -3.45 42.13 37.64
CA ASN A 16 -3.09 40.91 36.86
C ASN A 16 -3.35 41.00 35.34
N ASN A 17 -3.68 42.17 34.80
CA ASN A 17 -4.22 42.32 33.45
C ASN A 17 -3.08 42.65 32.48
N CYS A 18 -2.33 41.64 32.08
CA CYS A 18 -1.88 41.66 30.69
C CYS A 18 -3.13 41.48 29.79
N ASP A 19 -3.09 41.90 28.52
CA ASP A 19 -4.18 41.61 27.58
C ASP A 19 -4.52 40.10 27.61
N PRO A 20 -5.78 39.67 27.44
CA PRO A 20 -6.12 38.25 27.35
C PRO A 20 -5.18 37.52 26.38
N GLY A 21 -4.52 36.45 26.85
CA GLY A 21 -3.46 35.75 26.09
C GLY A 21 -2.05 36.30 26.30
N LYS A 22 -1.75 36.95 27.44
CA LYS A 22 -0.40 37.38 27.86
C LYS A 22 -0.11 37.04 29.33
N LEU A 23 1.11 36.55 29.61
CA LEU A 23 1.56 36.14 30.94
C LEU A 23 2.61 37.14 31.45
N CYS A 24 2.49 37.55 32.72
CA CYS A 24 3.46 38.45 33.35
C CYS A 24 4.66 37.61 33.85
N VAL A 25 5.84 37.80 33.25
CA VAL A 25 7.08 37.12 33.67
C VAL A 25 8.04 38.10 34.33
N ASN A 26 8.57 37.71 35.49
CA ASN A 26 9.61 38.44 36.21
C ASN A 26 10.98 37.96 35.76
N LEU A 27 11.73 38.83 35.08
CA LEU A 27 13.12 38.58 34.69
C LEU A 27 14.07 39.23 35.71
N HIS A 28 15.12 38.53 36.12
CA HIS A 28 16.10 39.06 37.07
C HIS A 28 16.69 40.40 36.60
N ASN A 29 16.60 41.44 37.43
CA ASN A 29 17.11 42.80 37.21
C ASN A 29 16.51 43.58 36.03
N THR A 30 15.28 43.27 35.62
CA THR A 30 14.52 44.07 34.63
C THR A 30 13.06 44.24 35.07
N ASN A 31 12.36 45.21 34.49
CA ASN A 31 10.93 45.39 34.73
C ASN A 31 10.15 44.16 34.22
N PRO A 32 9.04 43.76 34.88
CA PRO A 32 8.22 42.64 34.45
C PRO A 32 7.69 42.84 33.02
N VAL A 33 7.72 41.77 32.22
CA VAL A 33 7.33 41.82 30.80
C VAL A 33 6.08 40.95 30.60
N CYS A 34 5.05 41.51 29.98
CA CYS A 34 3.93 40.73 29.45
C CYS A 34 4.40 40.05 28.15
N ILE A 35 4.75 38.77 28.23
CA ILE A 35 4.98 37.95 27.05
C ILE A 35 3.64 37.38 26.58
N PRO A 36 3.48 37.03 25.28
CA PRO A 36 2.37 36.19 24.86
C PRO A 36 2.23 34.98 25.80
N ASP A 37 1.05 34.83 26.40
CA ASP A 37 0.59 33.62 27.08
C ASP A 37 0.19 32.72 25.92
N ILE A 38 1.22 32.20 25.27
CA ILE A 38 1.02 31.18 24.27
C ILE A 38 0.54 30.00 25.09
N SER A 39 -0.77 29.85 25.23
CA SER A 39 -1.39 28.61 25.68
C SER A 39 -1.14 27.56 24.59
N HIS A 40 0.12 27.20 24.38
CA HIS A 40 0.51 25.88 23.92
C HIS A 40 0.44 24.95 25.13
N ASP A 41 -0.65 25.03 25.89
CA ASP A 41 -0.97 23.95 26.82
C ASP A 41 -1.39 22.72 26.01
N THR A 42 -1.76 22.88 24.73
CA THR A 42 -2.18 21.77 23.86
C THR A 42 -1.65 21.89 22.43
N CYS A 43 -1.55 20.75 21.75
CA CYS A 43 -1.28 20.67 20.32
C CYS A 43 -2.57 20.86 19.53
N THR A 44 -2.63 21.93 18.73
CA THR A 44 -3.80 22.26 17.92
C THR A 44 -3.82 21.50 16.58
N ALA A 45 -2.65 21.05 16.12
CA ALA A 45 -2.54 20.22 14.92
C ALA A 45 -2.92 18.76 15.21
N GLU A 46 -3.38 18.05 14.19
CA GLU A 46 -3.48 16.59 14.24
C GLU A 46 -2.09 15.95 14.32
N PRO A 47 -1.94 14.82 15.03
CA PRO A 47 -0.72 14.02 14.98
C PRO A 47 -0.37 13.64 13.53
N PRO A 48 0.93 13.50 13.18
CA PRO A 48 1.36 13.13 11.84
C PRO A 48 0.74 11.81 11.38
N THR A 49 0.20 11.74 10.17
CA THR A 49 -0.29 10.46 9.63
C THR A 49 0.88 9.58 9.22
N ILE A 50 0.88 8.31 9.66
CA ILE A 50 1.83 7.27 9.22
C ILE A 50 1.02 6.20 8.48
N ARG A 51 1.41 5.85 7.24
CA ARG A 51 0.72 4.83 6.44
C ARG A 51 0.71 3.49 7.19
N GLY A 52 -0.42 2.78 7.14
CA GLY A 52 -0.54 1.48 7.80
C GLY A 52 -0.62 1.54 9.32
N THR A 53 -0.91 2.72 9.91
CA THR A 53 -1.08 2.86 11.37
C THR A 53 -2.48 3.34 11.75
N ALA A 54 -2.85 3.04 13.00
CA ALA A 54 -3.88 3.73 13.75
C ALA A 54 -3.25 4.46 14.95
N ILE A 55 -3.88 5.55 15.37
CA ILE A 55 -3.53 6.25 16.61
C ILE A 55 -4.82 6.67 17.31
N ASN A 56 -4.89 6.46 18.63
CA ASN A 56 -5.99 6.93 19.45
C ASN A 56 -5.59 8.21 20.18
N VAL A 57 -6.20 9.33 19.83
CA VAL A 57 -5.88 10.65 20.42
C VAL A 57 -6.63 10.80 21.74
N THR A 58 -5.98 10.41 22.84
CA THR A 58 -6.56 10.45 24.19
C THR A 58 -6.41 11.81 24.86
N ASP A 59 -5.33 12.52 24.55
CA ASP A 59 -5.00 13.82 25.11
C ASP A 59 -4.18 14.64 24.11
N ARG A 60 -4.29 15.96 24.19
CA ARG A 60 -3.53 16.92 23.37
C ARG A 60 -2.69 17.86 24.21
N VAL A 61 -2.68 17.72 25.53
CA VAL A 61 -1.88 18.57 26.42
C VAL A 61 -0.38 18.43 26.12
N VAL A 62 0.38 19.51 26.27
CA VAL A 62 1.83 19.47 26.08
C VAL A 62 2.49 18.51 27.06
N GLY A 63 3.36 17.67 26.52
CA GLY A 63 3.95 16.53 27.22
C GLY A 63 3.15 15.24 27.06
N SER A 64 1.91 15.28 26.59
CA SER A 64 1.13 14.07 26.33
C SER A 64 1.76 13.26 25.21
N VAL A 65 1.78 11.94 25.41
CA VAL A 65 2.41 10.98 24.50
C VAL A 65 1.32 10.07 23.95
N LEU A 66 1.24 10.02 22.62
CA LEU A 66 0.40 9.09 21.90
C LEU A 66 1.30 8.04 21.23
N THR A 67 0.81 6.82 21.12
CA THR A 67 1.53 5.70 20.51
C THR A 67 0.79 5.27 19.26
N TYR A 68 1.51 5.18 18.15
CA TYR A 68 1.00 4.58 16.92
C TYR A 68 1.02 3.06 17.02
N GLU A 69 0.01 2.43 16.44
CA GLU A 69 -0.09 0.98 16.30
C GLU A 69 -0.20 0.64 14.82
N CYS A 70 0.57 -0.35 14.35
CA CYS A 70 0.39 -0.86 12.99
C CYS A 70 -0.99 -1.51 12.86
N LEU A 71 -1.65 -1.27 11.72
CA LEU A 71 -2.89 -1.96 11.37
C LEU A 71 -2.61 -3.47 11.20
N PRO A 72 -3.63 -4.33 11.40
CA PRO A 72 -3.49 -5.76 11.15
C PRO A 72 -2.89 -6.06 9.77
N GLY A 73 -1.90 -6.96 9.72
CA GLY A 73 -1.18 -7.31 8.49
C GLY A 73 0.02 -6.42 8.14
N TYR A 74 0.28 -5.38 8.92
CA TYR A 74 1.49 -4.55 8.79
C TYR A 74 2.52 -4.92 9.86
N ASN A 75 3.79 -4.97 9.46
CA ASN A 75 4.94 -5.20 10.31
C ASN A 75 5.59 -3.86 10.70
N ALA A 76 5.84 -3.70 11.99
CA ALA A 76 6.48 -2.51 12.55
C ALA A 76 8.00 -2.55 12.36
N THR A 77 8.56 -1.45 11.85
CA THR A 77 10.00 -1.19 11.84
C THR A 77 10.27 0.22 12.38
N GLY A 78 11.41 0.42 13.04
CA GLY A 78 11.75 1.66 13.74
C GLY A 78 11.92 1.46 15.24
N ASP A 79 12.43 2.48 15.92
CA ASP A 79 12.81 2.43 17.34
C ASP A 79 11.91 3.27 18.26
N ASN A 80 10.99 4.07 17.71
CA ASN A 80 10.13 4.94 18.50
C ASN A 80 8.74 5.12 17.88
N PRO A 81 7.72 4.36 18.32
CA PRO A 81 6.33 4.51 17.86
C PRO A 81 5.58 5.67 18.49
N ASN A 82 6.24 6.50 19.32
CA ASN A 82 5.57 7.54 20.09
C ASN A 82 5.67 8.91 19.42
N THR A 83 4.57 9.66 19.49
CA THR A 83 4.53 11.10 19.23
C THR A 83 4.19 11.86 20.51
N THR A 84 4.89 12.96 20.75
CA THR A 84 4.75 13.80 21.93
C THR A 84 4.29 15.17 21.53
N CYS A 85 3.28 15.69 22.21
CA CYS A 85 2.86 17.07 22.04
C CYS A 85 3.91 18.02 22.64
N ARG A 86 4.48 18.89 21.81
CA ARG A 86 5.58 19.78 22.18
C ARG A 86 5.06 21.16 22.58
N ILE A 87 5.89 21.88 23.33
CA ILE A 87 5.65 23.29 23.72
C ILE A 87 5.47 24.26 22.53
N ASP A 88 5.83 23.84 21.32
CA ASP A 88 5.61 24.60 20.08
C ASP A 88 4.26 24.26 19.40
N GLY A 89 3.38 23.54 20.10
CA GLY A 89 2.02 23.24 19.66
C GLY A 89 1.96 22.16 18.57
N SER A 90 3.11 21.56 18.25
CA SER A 90 3.26 20.50 17.27
C SER A 90 3.52 19.14 17.89
N TRP A 91 3.14 18.09 17.17
CA TRP A 91 3.42 16.72 17.52
C TRP A 91 4.82 16.31 17.03
N SER A 92 5.58 15.59 17.85
CA SER A 92 6.87 15.06 17.43
C SER A 92 6.73 13.99 16.35
N LYS A 93 7.67 13.93 15.43
CA LYS A 93 7.73 12.82 14.48
C LYS A 93 8.07 11.52 15.23
N ALA A 94 7.24 10.48 15.05
CA ALA A 94 7.57 9.12 15.48
C ALA A 94 8.53 8.47 14.48
N ASN A 95 9.42 7.59 14.95
CA ASN A 95 10.25 6.73 14.13
C ASN A 95 9.61 5.34 14.07
N LEU A 96 8.55 5.24 13.28
CA LEU A 96 7.81 4.01 13.00
C LEU A 96 7.44 4.00 11.52
N THR A 97 7.71 2.87 10.89
CA THR A 97 7.20 2.51 9.58
C THR A 97 6.44 1.21 9.73
N CYS A 98 5.19 1.21 9.28
CA CYS A 98 4.38 0.00 9.19
C CYS A 98 4.27 -0.36 7.71
N ASP A 99 4.85 -1.49 7.33
CA ASP A 99 4.77 -2.01 5.96
C ASP A 99 4.14 -3.40 5.96
N ASN A 100 3.35 -3.70 4.94
CA ASN A 100 2.69 -5.00 4.78
C ASN A 100 3.40 -5.88 3.74
N GLY A 101 4.63 -5.54 3.37
CA GLY A 101 5.45 -6.28 2.41
C GLY A 101 4.97 -6.15 0.95
N ILE A 102 3.84 -5.48 0.68
CA ILE A 102 3.29 -5.36 -0.67
C ILE A 102 4.24 -4.59 -1.58
N ASP A 103 4.68 -3.40 -1.16
CA ASP A 103 5.54 -2.55 -1.98
C ASP A 103 6.92 -3.23 -2.22
N SER A 104 7.44 -3.95 -1.22
CA SER A 104 8.66 -4.76 -1.35
C SER A 104 8.48 -5.94 -2.30
N CYS A 105 7.37 -6.66 -2.21
CA CYS A 105 7.08 -7.80 -3.07
C CYS A 105 6.88 -7.38 -4.53
N LEU A 106 6.13 -6.30 -4.77
CA LEU A 106 5.88 -5.78 -6.12
C LEU A 106 7.14 -5.20 -6.79
N ALA A 107 8.17 -4.87 -6.01
CA ALA A 107 9.49 -4.48 -6.52
C ALA A 107 10.38 -5.68 -6.86
N ASP A 108 10.09 -6.87 -6.31
CA ASP A 108 10.85 -8.09 -6.58
C ASP A 108 10.21 -8.87 -7.75
N PRO A 109 10.93 -9.02 -8.88
CA PRO A 109 10.43 -9.76 -10.04
C PRO A 109 10.23 -11.25 -9.79
N ASN A 110 10.64 -11.80 -8.64
CA ASN A 110 10.40 -13.20 -8.27
C ASN A 110 9.31 -13.36 -7.21
N CYS A 111 8.80 -12.27 -6.63
CA CYS A 111 7.76 -12.37 -5.62
C CYS A 111 6.39 -12.57 -6.26
N PHE A 112 5.56 -13.41 -5.61
CA PHE A 112 4.15 -13.63 -5.91
C PHE A 112 3.36 -13.26 -4.66
N LEU A 113 2.69 -12.10 -4.66
CA LEU A 113 1.99 -11.59 -3.49
C LEU A 113 0.70 -12.38 -3.27
N PRO A 114 0.53 -13.13 -2.17
CA PRO A 114 -0.73 -13.80 -1.88
C PRO A 114 -1.82 -12.75 -1.65
N LYS A 115 -2.80 -12.69 -2.54
CA LYS A 115 -3.85 -11.67 -2.49
C LYS A 115 -5.04 -12.06 -3.35
N ASP A 116 -6.21 -12.05 -2.72
CA ASP A 116 -7.48 -12.18 -3.44
C ASP A 116 -7.74 -10.92 -4.29
N PHE A 117 -8.25 -11.13 -5.50
CA PHE A 117 -8.64 -10.07 -6.43
C PHE A 117 -9.97 -10.37 -7.10
N THR A 118 -10.62 -9.32 -7.60
CA THR A 118 -11.84 -9.47 -8.41
C THR A 118 -11.42 -9.78 -9.84
N PHE A 119 -12.05 -10.77 -10.47
CA PHE A 119 -11.69 -11.19 -11.82
C PHE A 119 -12.90 -11.58 -12.65
N ASP A 120 -12.70 -11.59 -13.96
CA ASP A 120 -13.69 -12.10 -14.92
C ASP A 120 -13.63 -13.63 -15.01
N ASP A 121 -14.59 -14.29 -14.34
CA ASP A 121 -14.73 -15.75 -14.27
C ASP A 121 -15.53 -16.34 -15.45
N SER A 122 -15.72 -15.59 -16.55
CA SER A 122 -16.52 -16.06 -17.69
C SER A 122 -15.93 -17.29 -18.39
N TYR A 123 -14.61 -17.53 -18.26
CA TYR A 123 -13.93 -18.67 -18.87
C TYR A 123 -12.63 -19.02 -18.13
N ASN A 124 -12.74 -19.85 -17.10
CA ASN A 124 -11.65 -20.14 -16.17
C ASN A 124 -11.79 -21.55 -15.54
N ALA A 125 -10.68 -22.27 -15.43
CA ALA A 125 -10.64 -23.61 -14.82
C ALA A 125 -9.97 -23.62 -13.43
N CYS A 126 -9.31 -22.53 -13.04
CA CYS A 126 -8.51 -22.44 -11.82
C CYS A 126 -9.24 -21.66 -10.72
N TYR A 127 -9.33 -22.23 -9.50
CA TYR A 127 -10.04 -21.63 -8.36
C TYR A 127 -9.29 -21.80 -7.03
N GLY A 128 -7.98 -22.07 -7.11
CA GLY A 128 -7.10 -22.21 -5.95
C GLY A 128 -6.58 -20.86 -5.46
N ASP A 129 -5.40 -20.91 -4.82
CA ASP A 129 -4.75 -19.72 -4.26
C ASP A 129 -4.49 -18.65 -5.32
N MET A 130 -4.63 -17.38 -4.89
CA MET A 130 -4.54 -16.21 -5.75
C MET A 130 -3.27 -15.40 -5.44
N TYR A 131 -2.61 -14.95 -6.50
CA TYR A 131 -1.41 -14.14 -6.40
C TYR A 131 -1.47 -12.94 -7.33
N ILE A 132 -0.85 -11.84 -6.89
CA ILE A 132 -0.60 -10.68 -7.75
C ILE A 132 0.91 -10.48 -7.89
N LYS A 133 1.33 -10.16 -9.12
CA LYS A 133 2.71 -9.79 -9.44
C LYS A 133 2.73 -8.50 -10.25
N ASN A 134 3.75 -7.69 -10.07
CA ASN A 134 3.97 -6.53 -10.94
C ASN A 134 4.50 -7.00 -12.31
N SER A 135 3.95 -6.50 -13.41
CA SER A 135 4.47 -6.86 -14.74
C SER A 135 5.82 -6.18 -14.97
N THR A 136 6.87 -6.98 -15.19
CA THR A 136 8.20 -6.49 -15.57
C THR A 136 8.27 -6.04 -17.04
N TYR A 137 7.29 -6.46 -17.85
CA TYR A 137 7.26 -6.24 -19.30
C TYR A 137 6.28 -5.13 -19.71
N ASN A 138 5.30 -4.83 -18.86
CA ASN A 138 4.31 -3.78 -19.11
C ASN A 138 4.21 -2.86 -17.87
N PRO A 139 5.01 -1.78 -17.83
CA PRO A 139 5.01 -0.85 -16.71
C PRO A 139 3.59 -0.36 -16.39
N GLY A 140 3.19 -0.49 -15.13
CA GLY A 140 1.87 -0.06 -14.65
C GLY A 140 0.77 -1.12 -14.73
N LYS A 141 1.08 -2.34 -15.17
CA LYS A 141 0.12 -3.47 -15.15
C LYS A 141 0.46 -4.49 -14.06
N TYR A 142 -0.58 -5.11 -13.52
CA TYR A 142 -0.51 -6.18 -12.53
C TYR A 142 -0.98 -7.49 -13.15
N VAL A 143 -0.18 -8.54 -12.97
CA VAL A 143 -0.51 -9.90 -13.36
C VAL A 143 -1.25 -10.56 -12.20
N GLY A 144 -2.47 -11.01 -12.44
CA GLY A 144 -3.23 -11.85 -11.53
C GLY A 144 -3.01 -13.32 -11.88
N ILE A 145 -2.80 -14.17 -10.89
CA ILE A 145 -2.56 -15.59 -11.06
C ILE A 145 -3.55 -16.33 -10.17
N ILE A 146 -4.31 -17.27 -10.74
CA ILE A 146 -5.15 -18.20 -9.98
C ILE A 146 -4.65 -19.62 -10.23
N LEU A 147 -4.33 -20.37 -9.17
CA LEU A 147 -3.80 -21.72 -9.30
C LEU A 147 -4.88 -22.76 -9.59
N CYS A 148 -4.62 -23.64 -10.55
CA CYS A 148 -5.25 -24.96 -10.66
C CYS A 148 -4.43 -26.00 -9.86
N SER A 149 -3.11 -25.84 -9.90
CA SER A 149 -2.10 -26.55 -9.13
C SER A 149 -0.84 -25.66 -9.04
N PRO A 150 0.20 -26.03 -8.29
CA PRO A 150 1.42 -25.21 -8.23
C PRO A 150 2.10 -24.96 -9.59
N THR A 151 1.88 -25.82 -10.60
CA THR A 151 2.50 -25.67 -11.93
C THR A 151 1.52 -25.25 -13.02
N ARG A 152 0.22 -25.18 -12.71
CA ARG A 152 -0.85 -24.86 -13.65
C ARG A 152 -1.71 -23.75 -13.10
N TYR A 153 -1.91 -22.71 -13.88
CA TYR A 153 -2.60 -21.51 -13.44
C TYR A 153 -3.33 -20.86 -14.59
N HIS A 154 -4.24 -19.95 -14.25
CA HIS A 154 -4.82 -19.02 -15.18
C HIS A 154 -4.27 -17.62 -14.91
N LEU A 155 -3.90 -16.92 -15.98
CA LEU A 155 -3.26 -15.61 -15.91
C LEU A 155 -4.26 -14.53 -16.31
N PHE A 156 -4.22 -13.43 -15.57
CA PHE A 156 -5.05 -12.25 -15.78
C PHE A 156 -4.18 -11.01 -15.77
N LEU A 157 -4.73 -9.90 -16.27
CA LEU A 157 -4.05 -8.61 -16.26
C LEU A 157 -5.00 -7.51 -15.80
N SER A 158 -4.44 -6.49 -15.14
CA SER A 158 -5.18 -5.31 -14.68
C SER A 158 -4.29 -4.07 -14.70
N ASP A 159 -4.88 -2.91 -14.98
CA ASP A 159 -4.27 -1.59 -14.78
C ASP A 159 -4.43 -1.08 -13.32
N ASP A 160 -5.19 -1.78 -12.48
CA ASP A 160 -5.48 -1.41 -11.10
C ASP A 160 -5.31 -2.61 -10.16
N PHE A 161 -4.41 -2.45 -9.19
CA PHE A 161 -4.09 -3.46 -8.17
C PHE A 161 -5.29 -3.87 -7.30
N TYR A 162 -6.31 -3.01 -7.18
CA TYR A 162 -7.54 -3.28 -6.43
C TYR A 162 -8.76 -3.47 -7.34
N GLY A 163 -8.57 -3.36 -8.66
CA GLY A 163 -9.63 -3.38 -9.65
C GLY A 163 -10.00 -4.78 -10.14
N MET A 164 -10.68 -4.79 -11.28
CA MET A 164 -11.04 -6.00 -12.02
C MET A 164 -9.83 -6.52 -12.81
N PHE A 165 -9.55 -7.81 -12.68
CA PHE A 165 -8.56 -8.54 -13.46
C PHE A 165 -9.25 -9.25 -14.63
N TYR A 166 -8.75 -8.99 -15.85
CA TYR A 166 -9.35 -9.49 -17.08
C TYR A 166 -8.52 -10.60 -17.69
N ASN A 167 -9.18 -11.50 -18.41
CA ASN A 167 -8.53 -12.55 -19.19
C ASN A 167 -7.54 -11.95 -20.20
N ILE A 168 -6.46 -12.71 -20.48
CA ILE A 168 -5.45 -12.35 -21.47
C ILE A 168 -5.52 -13.27 -22.67
N ALA A 169 -5.57 -12.70 -23.87
CA ALA A 169 -5.65 -13.44 -25.12
C ALA A 169 -4.45 -13.16 -26.03
N ASP A 170 -4.15 -14.16 -26.85
CA ASP A 170 -3.06 -14.13 -27.80
C ASP A 170 -3.62 -14.12 -29.22
N GLY A 171 -3.00 -13.32 -30.09
CA GLY A 171 -3.36 -13.24 -31.50
C GLY A 171 -2.43 -14.02 -32.43
N SER A 172 -1.23 -14.40 -31.98
CA SER A 172 -0.25 -15.17 -32.78
C SER A 172 0.42 -16.23 -31.91
N GLY A 173 -0.17 -17.41 -31.89
CA GLY A 173 0.28 -18.50 -31.01
C GLY A 173 -0.90 -19.10 -30.28
N SER A 174 -0.68 -19.57 -29.05
CA SER A 174 -1.76 -19.99 -28.16
C SER A 174 -1.56 -19.45 -26.73
N GLY A 175 -0.75 -18.39 -26.60
CA GLY A 175 -0.42 -17.71 -25.35
C GLY A 175 0.84 -18.22 -24.66
N ASP A 176 1.68 -19.03 -25.31
CA ASP A 176 2.98 -19.47 -24.81
C ASP A 176 3.89 -18.30 -24.43
N ASP A 177 3.78 -17.19 -25.14
CA ASP A 177 4.52 -15.95 -24.90
C ASP A 177 4.08 -15.26 -23.59
N HIS A 178 2.85 -15.47 -23.11
CA HIS A 178 2.36 -14.95 -21.83
C HIS A 178 3.15 -15.50 -20.65
N CYS A 179 3.87 -16.60 -20.81
CA CYS A 179 4.74 -17.15 -19.79
C CYS A 179 5.81 -16.17 -19.29
N GLU A 180 6.19 -15.18 -20.09
CA GLU A 180 7.13 -14.14 -19.64
C GLU A 180 6.59 -13.35 -18.45
N LEU A 181 5.26 -13.16 -18.34
CA LEU A 181 4.61 -12.38 -17.29
C LEU A 181 4.91 -12.88 -15.88
N ILE A 182 5.28 -14.15 -15.76
CA ILE A 182 5.57 -14.83 -14.49
C ILE A 182 6.99 -15.42 -14.45
N GLY A 183 7.85 -15.06 -15.40
CA GLY A 183 9.25 -15.50 -15.46
C GLY A 183 9.48 -16.86 -16.14
N GLY A 184 8.48 -17.40 -16.84
CA GLY A 184 8.60 -18.60 -17.65
C GLY A 184 9.09 -18.33 -19.08
N THR A 185 9.04 -19.35 -19.93
CA THR A 185 9.45 -19.26 -21.35
C THR A 185 8.45 -19.96 -22.26
N THR A 186 8.42 -19.57 -23.53
CA THR A 186 7.61 -20.24 -24.57
C THR A 186 7.96 -21.72 -24.72
N SER A 187 9.24 -22.09 -24.56
CA SER A 187 9.68 -23.48 -24.71
C SER A 187 9.15 -24.46 -23.67
N THR A 188 8.67 -23.94 -22.54
CA THR A 188 8.10 -24.72 -21.43
C THR A 188 6.59 -24.54 -21.31
N ALA A 189 5.97 -23.80 -22.24
CA ALA A 189 4.56 -23.54 -22.24
C ALA A 189 3.75 -24.78 -22.60
N LEU A 190 2.70 -25.04 -21.82
CA LEU A 190 1.62 -25.96 -22.16
C LEU A 190 0.31 -25.19 -22.02
N GLU A 191 -0.39 -25.00 -23.13
CA GLU A 191 -1.63 -24.23 -23.15
C GLU A 191 -2.84 -25.15 -23.05
N SER A 192 -3.95 -24.63 -22.53
CA SER A 192 -5.19 -25.37 -22.52
C SER A 192 -5.70 -25.64 -23.95
N PRO A 193 -6.16 -26.86 -24.26
CA PRO A 193 -6.65 -27.22 -25.59
C PRO A 193 -8.05 -26.65 -25.90
N ASP A 194 -8.67 -25.94 -24.95
CA ASP A 194 -10.05 -25.43 -25.04
C ASP A 194 -10.13 -23.96 -25.49
N TYR A 195 -9.07 -23.41 -26.09
CA TYR A 195 -9.07 -22.02 -26.55
C TYR A 195 -10.15 -21.73 -27.60
N ASP A 196 -10.58 -22.74 -28.36
CA ASP A 196 -11.61 -22.67 -29.39
C ASP A 196 -13.04 -22.51 -28.84
N GLN A 197 -13.21 -22.65 -27.54
CA GLN A 197 -14.47 -22.45 -26.82
C GLN A 197 -14.51 -21.14 -26.04
N SER A 198 -13.46 -20.31 -26.12
CA SER A 198 -13.40 -19.04 -25.39
C SER A 198 -14.51 -18.07 -25.84
N PRO A 199 -15.30 -17.52 -24.89
CA PRO A 199 -16.42 -16.64 -25.19
C PRO A 199 -15.96 -15.26 -25.64
N ASP A 200 -16.84 -14.57 -26.39
CA ASP A 200 -16.65 -13.17 -26.77
C ASP A 200 -16.83 -12.25 -25.54
N ILE A 201 -15.72 -11.74 -25.01
CA ILE A 201 -15.65 -10.91 -23.80
C ILE A 201 -14.66 -9.76 -23.97
N GLN A 202 -14.63 -8.84 -23.00
CA GLN A 202 -13.57 -7.84 -22.91
C GLN A 202 -12.36 -8.39 -22.15
N GLY A 203 -11.16 -8.16 -22.68
CA GLY A 203 -9.94 -8.45 -21.96
C GLY A 203 -8.70 -7.86 -22.60
N TYR A 204 -7.55 -8.25 -22.09
CA TYR A 204 -6.27 -7.80 -22.64
C TYR A 204 -5.79 -8.74 -23.72
N TYR A 205 -5.15 -8.20 -24.75
CA TYR A 205 -4.53 -9.03 -25.79
C TYR A 205 -3.30 -8.39 -26.39
N ARG A 206 -2.44 -9.22 -26.99
CA ARG A 206 -1.32 -8.80 -27.82
C ARG A 206 -1.07 -9.84 -28.91
N GLN A 207 -0.16 -9.54 -29.84
CA GLN A 207 0.18 -10.47 -30.92
C GLN A 207 1.46 -11.23 -30.60
N GLU A 208 2.49 -10.55 -30.11
CA GLU A 208 3.81 -11.17 -29.96
C GLU A 208 4.43 -10.89 -28.58
N MET A 209 5.39 -11.74 -28.19
CA MET A 209 6.17 -11.58 -26.96
C MET A 209 6.81 -10.18 -26.88
N ASN A 210 6.84 -9.59 -25.69
CA ASN A 210 7.32 -8.23 -25.41
C ASN A 210 6.48 -7.07 -25.98
N GLU A 211 5.36 -7.33 -26.66
CA GLU A 211 4.45 -6.26 -27.05
C GLU A 211 3.61 -5.74 -25.87
N PRO A 212 3.21 -4.45 -25.90
CA PRO A 212 2.24 -3.93 -24.95
C PRO A 212 0.86 -4.56 -25.18
N PHE A 213 0.18 -4.92 -24.09
CA PHE A 213 -1.20 -5.36 -24.14
C PHE A 213 -2.16 -4.22 -24.48
N ASN A 214 -3.06 -4.48 -25.42
CA ASN A 214 -4.24 -3.68 -25.71
C ASN A 214 -5.44 -4.23 -24.95
N PHE A 215 -6.49 -3.42 -24.78
CA PHE A 215 -7.74 -3.85 -24.18
C PHE A 215 -8.86 -3.80 -25.22
N GLY A 216 -9.68 -4.85 -25.31
CA GLY A 216 -10.79 -4.92 -26.27
C GLY A 216 -11.42 -6.31 -26.34
N ASP A 217 -12.07 -6.60 -27.47
CA ASP A 217 -12.74 -7.88 -27.73
C ASP A 217 -11.71 -9.02 -27.83
N ILE A 218 -11.95 -10.09 -27.07
CA ILE A 218 -11.18 -11.33 -27.07
C ILE A 218 -12.13 -12.53 -27.07
N GLY A 219 -11.62 -13.69 -27.51
CA GLY A 219 -12.35 -14.94 -27.54
C GLY A 219 -12.57 -15.48 -28.96
N TYR A 220 -12.42 -16.79 -29.11
CA TYR A 220 -12.55 -17.48 -30.38
C TYR A 220 -13.99 -17.44 -30.94
N LEU A 221 -14.99 -17.45 -30.05
CA LEU A 221 -16.40 -17.41 -30.44
C LEU A 221 -16.85 -16.00 -30.89
N GLY A 222 -16.01 -14.99 -30.69
CA GLY A 222 -16.24 -13.61 -31.09
C GLY A 222 -15.66 -13.26 -32.47
N PRO A 223 -15.80 -12.00 -32.91
CA PRO A 223 -15.19 -11.51 -34.14
C PRO A 223 -13.69 -11.24 -34.01
N SER A 224 -13.14 -11.29 -32.79
CA SER A 224 -11.72 -11.08 -32.51
C SER A 224 -10.88 -12.27 -32.95
N TYR A 225 -9.70 -11.99 -33.51
CA TYR A 225 -8.67 -13.01 -33.78
C TYR A 225 -7.70 -13.15 -32.60
N ASN A 226 -8.19 -13.00 -31.38
CA ASN A 226 -7.41 -13.15 -30.16
C ASN A 226 -8.09 -14.24 -29.32
N TRP A 227 -7.43 -15.35 -29.05
CA TRP A 227 -8.00 -16.49 -28.32
C TRP A 227 -7.25 -16.73 -27.02
N PHE A 228 -7.92 -17.38 -26.07
CA PHE A 228 -7.36 -17.70 -24.76
C PHE A 228 -7.94 -19.01 -24.25
N GLY A 229 -7.15 -19.76 -23.49
CA GLY A 229 -7.57 -21.00 -22.84
C GLY A 229 -7.95 -20.78 -21.38
N THR A 230 -8.40 -21.84 -20.70
CA THR A 230 -8.78 -21.79 -19.27
C THR A 230 -7.62 -21.98 -18.29
N TRP A 231 -6.42 -22.34 -18.78
CA TRP A 231 -5.20 -22.49 -18.00
C TRP A 231 -3.96 -22.50 -18.92
N ILE A 232 -2.80 -22.28 -18.31
CA ILE A 232 -1.47 -22.43 -18.90
C ILE A 232 -0.49 -23.02 -17.86
N GLU A 233 0.53 -23.73 -18.31
CA GLU A 233 1.71 -24.12 -17.52
C GLU A 233 2.95 -23.51 -18.18
N CYS A 234 3.77 -22.78 -17.43
CA CYS A 234 4.97 -22.12 -18.00
C CYS A 234 6.30 -22.72 -17.52
N GLY A 235 6.26 -23.86 -16.84
CA GLY A 235 7.45 -24.44 -16.18
C GLY A 235 7.91 -23.69 -14.93
N VAL A 236 7.08 -22.80 -14.39
CA VAL A 236 7.29 -22.08 -13.13
C VAL A 236 6.33 -22.62 -12.07
N THR A 237 6.84 -22.92 -10.87
CA THR A 237 6.03 -23.35 -9.72
C THR A 237 5.65 -22.14 -8.87
N ILE A 238 4.38 -22.02 -8.50
CA ILE A 238 3.83 -20.89 -7.74
C ILE A 238 3.04 -21.42 -6.53
N PRO A 239 3.28 -20.91 -5.31
CA PRO A 239 4.41 -20.06 -4.97
C PRO A 239 5.70 -20.88 -5.12
N ASP A 240 6.77 -20.24 -5.57
CA ASP A 240 8.09 -20.88 -5.54
C ASP A 240 8.42 -21.15 -4.06
N ASP A 241 9.08 -22.27 -3.72
CA ASP A 241 9.29 -22.76 -2.34
C ASP A 241 10.15 -21.83 -1.44
N VAL A 242 10.29 -20.55 -1.79
CA VAL A 242 11.00 -19.54 -1.03
C VAL A 242 10.12 -19.04 0.12
N TYR A 243 10.07 -19.83 1.19
CA TYR A 243 9.75 -19.29 2.52
C TYR A 243 10.84 -18.28 2.89
N VAL A 244 10.53 -16.99 2.76
CA VAL A 244 11.32 -15.94 3.40
C VAL A 244 11.00 -16.03 4.90
N HIS A 245 11.90 -16.65 5.65
CA HIS A 245 11.93 -16.58 7.11
C HIS A 245 12.38 -15.20 7.59
#